data_AF-A0ABC8KH60-F1
#
_entry.id   AF-A0ABC8KH60-F1
#
_cell.length_a   1.000
_cell.length_b   1.000
_cell.length_c   1.000
_cell.angle_alpha   90.00
_cell.angle_beta   90.00
_cell.angle_gamma   90.00
#
_symmetry.space_group_name_H-M   'P 1'
#
loop_
_entity.id
_entity.type
_entity.pdbx_description
1 polymer ?
#
loop_
_entity_poly.entity_id
_entity_poly.type
_entity_poly.pdbx_seq_one_letter_code
_entity_poly.pdbx_strand_id
1 'polypeptide(L)'
;MGMELGPGILRRCPCGELAVVLTSKTKKNPGRRLYRCGELGALSIKHSVMANELIEIKEQLEDMKKHITEIVEVVAALSKKIRK
;
A
#
# COMPACT_ATOMS: atom_id res chain seq x y z
N MET A 1 -28.81 16.45 7.98
CA MET A 1 -27.77 16.43 9.03
C MET A 1 -26.66 17.39 8.62
N GLY A 2 -26.54 18.53 9.30
CA GLY A 2 -25.57 19.58 8.96
C GLY A 2 -24.16 19.20 9.40
N MET A 3 -23.20 19.29 8.49
CA MET A 3 -21.78 19.15 8.80
C MET A 3 -21.25 20.52 9.24
N GLU A 4 -21.02 20.72 10.54
CA GLU A 4 -20.45 21.98 11.04
C GLU A 4 -18.93 22.04 10.81
N LEU A 5 -18.52 22.84 9.81
CA LEU A 5 -17.15 23.27 9.59
C LEU A 5 -16.79 24.38 10.60
N GLY A 6 -16.44 24.00 11.83
CA GLY A 6 -15.85 24.92 12.80
C GLY A 6 -14.43 25.38 12.41
N PRO A 7 -13.96 26.55 12.91
CA PRO A 7 -12.69 27.15 12.51
C PRO A 7 -11.50 26.36 13.09
N GLY A 8 -10.63 25.87 12.20
CA GLY A 8 -9.41 25.11 12.54
C GLY A 8 -8.78 24.42 11.33
N ILE A 9 -7.48 24.12 11.43
CA ILE A 9 -6.63 23.49 10.39
C ILE A 9 -7.38 22.42 9.60
N LEU A 10 -7.26 22.50 8.27
CA LEU A 10 -7.88 21.62 7.28
C LEU A 10 -7.88 20.15 7.74
N ARG A 11 -9.09 19.64 8.02
CA ARG A 11 -9.34 18.28 8.53
C ARG A 11 -9.15 17.20 7.44
N ARG A 12 -8.15 17.32 6.56
CA ARG A 12 -7.84 16.32 5.55
C ARG A 12 -6.86 15.30 6.12
N CYS A 13 -7.15 14.02 5.92
CA CYS A 13 -6.22 12.93 6.17
C CYS A 13 -5.04 13.04 5.18
N PRO A 14 -3.84 12.51 5.48
CA PRO A 14 -2.75 12.45 4.51
C PRO A 14 -3.10 11.79 3.16
N CYS A 15 -4.15 10.98 3.10
CA CYS A 15 -4.68 10.45 1.84
C CYS A 15 -5.53 11.45 1.03
N GLY A 16 -5.72 12.70 1.50
CA GLY A 16 -6.45 13.77 0.81
C GLY A 16 -7.94 13.88 1.18
N GLU A 17 -8.52 12.82 1.75
CA GLU A 17 -9.93 12.73 2.14
C GLU A 17 -10.27 13.46 3.45
N LEU A 18 -11.55 13.78 3.65
CA LEU A 18 -12.01 14.38 4.91
C LEU A 18 -11.89 13.39 6.07
N ALA A 19 -11.30 13.84 7.17
CA ALA A 19 -11.13 13.04 8.38
C ALA A 19 -12.45 12.91 9.15
N VAL A 20 -12.73 11.70 9.62
CA VAL A 20 -13.87 11.42 10.50
C VAL A 20 -13.52 11.88 11.91
N VAL A 21 -14.38 12.73 12.48
CA VAL A 21 -14.23 13.24 13.84
C VAL A 21 -14.94 12.34 14.83
N LEU A 22 -14.21 11.89 15.84
CA LEU A 22 -14.73 11.14 16.98
C LEU A 22 -14.58 11.99 18.24
N THR A 23 -15.49 11.81 19.19
CA THR A 23 -15.42 12.49 20.49
C THR A 23 -15.19 11.46 21.58
N SER A 24 -14.14 11.66 22.39
CA SER A 24 -13.83 10.77 23.49
C SER A 24 -14.91 10.85 24.58
N LYS A 25 -15.38 9.67 25.00
CA LYS A 25 -16.31 9.49 26.13
C LYS A 25 -15.61 8.96 27.38
N THR A 26 -14.28 8.85 27.36
CA THR A 26 -13.52 8.28 28.48
C THR A 26 -13.51 9.22 29.67
N LYS A 27 -13.57 8.69 30.90
CA LYS A 27 -13.55 9.50 32.14
C LYS A 27 -12.31 10.41 32.23
N LYS A 28 -11.16 9.93 31.76
CA LYS A 28 -9.89 10.67 31.76
C LYS A 28 -9.86 11.83 30.76
N ASN A 29 -10.69 11.76 29.73
CA ASN A 29 -10.60 12.64 28.56
C ASN A 29 -12.00 12.84 27.93
N PRO A 30 -12.96 13.46 28.65
CA PRO A 30 -14.28 13.71 28.10
C PRO A 30 -14.24 14.86 27.07
N GLY A 31 -14.90 14.69 25.93
CA GLY A 31 -15.11 15.77 24.96
C GLY A 31 -13.96 16.06 23.99
N ARG A 32 -12.78 15.46 24.16
CA ARG A 32 -11.66 15.64 23.20
C ARG A 32 -12.00 15.04 21.86
N ARG A 33 -11.74 15.83 20.81
CA ARG A 33 -11.86 15.44 19.42
C ARG A 33 -10.66 14.60 18.99
N LEU A 34 -10.96 13.43 18.43
CA LEU A 34 -10.04 12.50 17.80
C LEU A 34 -10.36 12.49 16.31
N TYR A 35 -9.36 12.28 15.46
CA TYR A 35 -9.52 12.27 14.02
C TYR A 35 -8.98 10.96 13.47
N ARG A 36 -9.72 10.31 12.57
CA ARG A 36 -9.24 9.13 11.84
C ARG A 36 -9.58 9.23 10.36
N CYS A 37 -8.88 8.45 9.56
CA CYS A 37 -9.19 8.30 8.14
C CYS A 37 -10.59 7.69 7.97
N GLY A 38 -11.37 8.22 7.03
CA GLY A 38 -12.63 7.60 6.60
C GLY A 38 -12.38 6.29 5.85
N GLU A 39 -13.42 5.48 5.65
CA GLU A 39 -13.28 4.16 5.01
C GLU A 39 -12.71 4.26 3.59
N LEU A 40 -13.14 5.25 2.80
CA LEU A 40 -12.62 5.51 1.45
C LEU A 40 -11.13 5.88 1.48
N GLY A 41 -10.73 6.76 2.40
CA GLY A 41 -9.33 7.13 2.54
C GLY A 41 -8.46 5.97 3.04
N ALA A 42 -8.99 5.11 3.92
CA ALA A 42 -8.30 3.91 4.38
C ALA A 42 -8.14 2.89 3.25
N LEU A 43 -9.16 2.75 2.39
CA LEU A 43 -9.08 1.93 1.18
C LEU A 43 -8.04 2.46 0.20
N SER A 44 -7.96 3.78 0.00
CA SER A 44 -6.95 4.41 -0.85
C SER A 44 -5.52 4.11 -0.37
N ILE A 45 -5.28 4.16 0.94
CA ILE A 45 -3.97 3.80 1.51
C ILE A 45 -3.67 2.32 1.22
N LYS A 46 -4.61 1.42 1.48
CA LYS A 46 -4.44 -0.01 1.19
C LYS A 46 -4.16 -0.25 -0.30
N HIS A 47 -4.86 0.44 -1.19
CA HIS A 47 -4.61 0.37 -2.63
C HIS A 47 -3.18 0.82 -2.98
N SER A 48 -2.68 1.91 -2.39
CA SER A 48 -1.30 2.35 -2.63
C SER A 48 -0.26 1.35 -2.11
N VAL A 49 -0.50 0.73 -0.96
CA VAL A 49 0.38 -0.31 -0.40
C VAL A 49 0.40 -1.54 -1.31
N MET A 50 -0.78 -2.05 -1.68
CA MET A 50 -0.88 -3.19 -2.60
C MET A 50 -0.23 -2.90 -3.96
N ALA A 51 -0.37 -1.67 -4.48
CA ALA A 51 0.28 -1.28 -5.74
C ALA A 51 1.81 -1.33 -5.63
N ASN A 52 2.38 -0.86 -4.52
CA ASN A 52 3.82 -0.93 -4.26
C ASN A 52 4.29 -2.38 -4.10
N GLU A 53 3.57 -3.20 -3.33
CA GLU A 53 3.86 -4.63 -3.18
C GLU A 53 3.84 -5.35 -4.54
N LEU A 54 2.91 -4.97 -5.43
CA LEU A 54 2.83 -5.53 -6.77
C LEU A 54 4.02 -5.14 -7.66
N ILE A 55 4.55 -3.93 -7.49
CA ILE A 55 5.78 -3.48 -8.16
C ILE A 55 6.98 -4.31 -7.68
N GLU A 56 7.13 -4.49 -6.37
CA GLU A 56 8.21 -5.31 -5.79
C GLU A 56 8.14 -6.77 -6.27
N ILE A 57 6.94 -7.37 -6.29
CA ILE A 57 6.74 -8.73 -6.81
C ILE A 57 7.10 -8.79 -8.30
N LYS A 58 6.75 -7.77 -9.09
CA LYS A 58 7.09 -7.73 -10.51
C LYS A 58 8.61 -7.71 -10.72
N GLU A 59 9.33 -6.89 -9.97
CA GLU A 59 10.79 -6.84 -10.03
C GLU A 59 11.43 -8.18 -9.68
N GLN A 60 10.92 -8.86 -8.64
CA GLN A 60 11.36 -10.21 -8.28
C GLN A 60 11.12 -11.23 -9.40
N LEU A 61 9.98 -11.15 -10.10
CA LEU A 61 9.68 -12.02 -11.22
C LEU A 61 10.59 -11.76 -12.43
N GLU A 62 10.98 -10.51 -12.68
CA GLU A 62 11.92 -10.16 -13.75
C GLU A 62 13.33 -10.70 -13.46
N ASP A 63 13.79 -10.60 -12.22
CA ASP A 63 15.06 -11.18 -11.77
C ASP A 63 15.06 -12.71 -11.87
N MET A 64 13.99 -13.36 -11.37
CA MET A 64 13.81 -14.81 -11.52
C MET A 64 13.80 -15.25 -12.98
N LYS A 65 13.15 -14.50 -13.88
CA LYS A 65 13.13 -14.79 -15.31
C LYS A 65 14.53 -14.73 -15.92
N LYS A 66 15.36 -13.78 -15.50
CA LYS A 66 16.76 -13.68 -15.93
C LYS A 66 17.54 -14.93 -15.51
N HIS A 67 17.43 -15.32 -14.25
CA HIS A 67 18.06 -16.54 -13.75
C HIS A 67 17.61 -17.80 -14.50
N ILE A 68 16.31 -17.94 -14.78
CA ILE A 68 15.79 -19.07 -15.57
C ILE A 68 16.40 -19.08 -16.98
N THR A 69 16.55 -17.91 -17.61
CA THR A 69 17.13 -17.80 -18.96
C THR A 69 18.60 -18.26 -18.95
N GLU A 70 19.39 -17.82 -17.98
CA GLU A 70 20.78 -18.24 -17.81
C GLU A 70 20.89 -19.77 -17.59
N ILE A 71 20.01 -20.35 -16.76
CA ILE A 71 19.97 -21.81 -16.53
C ILE A 71 19.67 -22.55 -17.84
N VAL A 72 18.69 -22.08 -18.62
CA VAL A 72 18.31 -22.69 -19.90
C VAL A 72 19.48 -22.68 -20.88
N GLU A 73 20.24 -21.58 -20.95
CA GLU A 73 21.42 -21.47 -21.80
C GLU A 73 22.52 -22.47 -21.40
N VAL A 74 22.82 -22.57 -20.10
CA VAL A 74 23.79 -23.53 -19.57
C VAL A 74 23.38 -24.97 -19.88
N VAL A 75 22.11 -25.32 -19.65
CA VAL A 75 21.57 -26.66 -19.94
C VAL A 75 21.65 -26.97 -21.45
N ALA A 76 21.36 -26.01 -22.31
CA ALA A 76 21.47 -26.18 -23.77
C ALA A 76 22.92 -26.40 -24.21
N ALA A 77 23.87 -25.65 -23.63
CA ALA A 77 25.30 -25.80 -23.91
C ALA A 77 25.83 -27.17 -23.45
N LEU A 78 25.45 -27.62 -22.25
CA LEU A 78 25.79 -28.96 -21.75
C LEU A 78 25.20 -30.07 -22.62
N SER A 79 23.93 -29.94 -23.01
CA SER A 79 23.25 -30.90 -23.89
C SER A 79 23.96 -31.06 -25.23
N LYS A 80 24.47 -29.97 -25.82
CA LYS A 80 25.28 -30.02 -27.06
C LYS A 80 26.62 -30.73 -26.87
N LYS A 81 27.26 -30.55 -25.72
CA LYS A 81 28.53 -31.23 -25.39
C LYS A 81 28.35 -32.74 -25.19
N ILE A 82 27.25 -33.17 -24.59
CA ILE A 82 26.96 -34.60 -24.35
C ILE A 82 26.61 -35.35 -25.65
N ARG A 83 26.05 -34.65 -26.65
CA ARG A 83 25.66 -35.24 -27.95
C ARG A 83 26.81 -35.33 -28.97
N LYS A 84 28.02 -34.87 -28.63
CA LYS A 84 29.25 -35.04 -29.43
C LYS A 84 30.08 -36.17 -28.83
#